data_AF-A0ABD1NC08-F1
#
_entry.id   AF-A0ABD1NC08-F1
#
_cell.length_a   1.000
_cell.length_b   1.000
_cell.length_c   1.000
_cell.angle_alpha   90.00
_cell.angle_beta   90.00
_cell.angle_gamma   90.00
#
_symmetry.space_group_name_H-M   'P 1'
#
loop_
_entity.id
_entity.type
_entity.pdbx_description
1 polymer ?
#
loop_
_entity_poly.entity_id
_entity_poly.type
_entity_poly.pdbx_seq_one_letter_code
_entity_poly.pdbx_strand_id
1 'polypeptide(L)'
;MFVDLFLQELKITEAEVKQILPQDMQKHRRADSNGSTNSSRSTSFRDDKLSRSNIQKGRNQQLLETHLAKLFKQKVEIFTKVENTQESVIMTIVKLCLKSLQELVRLHTLNRSGFQQIQLDMQFLRNPLKEIAEDEVITDFLLDEVIVASVERCLDPIPLEPPILDKLIQAKMAKHKEHYAISS
;
A
#
# COMPACT_ATOMS: atom_id res chain seq x y z
N MET A 1 -3.11 -2.43 -18.66
CA MET A 1 -3.76 -1.41 -17.78
C MET A 1 -2.71 -0.41 -17.31
N PHE A 2 -3.13 0.74 -16.77
CA PHE A 2 -2.22 1.77 -16.22
C PHE A 2 -1.14 1.18 -15.29
N VAL A 3 -1.51 0.28 -14.37
CA VAL A 3 -0.54 -0.33 -13.45
C VAL A 3 0.50 -1.23 -14.13
N ASP A 4 0.16 -1.87 -15.25
CA ASP A 4 1.11 -2.70 -15.98
C ASP A 4 2.17 -1.82 -16.66
N LEU A 5 1.72 -0.72 -17.27
CA LEU A 5 2.62 0.29 -17.85
C LEU A 5 3.49 0.94 -16.77
N PHE A 6 2.90 1.32 -15.64
CA PHE A 6 3.64 1.88 -14.51
C PHE A 6 4.73 0.93 -14.01
N LEU A 7 4.41 -0.36 -13.83
CA LEU A 7 5.40 -1.34 -13.39
C LEU A 7 6.48 -1.58 -14.44
N GLN A 8 6.15 -1.56 -15.73
CA GLN A 8 7.13 -1.67 -16.80
C GLN A 8 8.11 -0.49 -16.78
N GLU A 9 7.61 0.75 -16.75
CA GLU A 9 8.44 1.96 -16.69
C GLU A 9 9.29 2.00 -15.41
N LEU A 10 8.71 1.58 -14.27
CA LEU A 10 9.43 1.53 -13.02
C LEU A 10 10.57 0.51 -13.05
N LYS A 11 10.38 -0.66 -13.67
CA LYS A 11 11.45 -1.66 -13.85
C LYS A 11 12.56 -1.19 -14.77
N ILE A 12 12.22 -0.47 -15.85
CA ILE A 12 13.22 0.15 -16.74
C ILE A 12 14.06 1.15 -15.94
N THR A 13 13.38 2.03 -15.20
CA THR A 13 14.04 3.02 -14.34
C THR A 13 14.91 2.35 -13.27
N GLU A 14 14.42 1.28 -12.64
CA GLU A 14 15.17 0.49 -11.66
C GLU A 14 16.47 -0.07 -12.27
N ALA A 15 16.41 -0.61 -13.50
CA ALA A 15 17.56 -1.13 -14.20
C ALA A 15 18.59 -0.03 -14.53
N GLU A 16 18.14 1.16 -14.93
CA GLU A 16 19.01 2.32 -15.16
C GLU A 16 19.68 2.80 -13.88
N VAL A 17 18.91 2.92 -12.79
CA VAL A 17 19.45 3.31 -11.47
C VAL A 17 20.53 2.32 -11.01
N LYS A 18 20.30 1.01 -11.21
CA LYS A 18 21.26 -0.04 -10.87
C LYS A 18 22.56 0.03 -11.67
N GLN A 19 22.53 0.57 -12.88
CA GLN A 19 23.73 0.75 -13.72
C GLN A 19 24.56 1.97 -13.29
N ILE A 20 23.92 2.99 -12.72
CA ILE A 20 24.56 4.28 -12.43
C ILE A 20 25.04 4.37 -10.97
N LEU A 21 24.27 3.80 -10.04
CA LEU A 21 24.49 4.00 -8.60
C LEU A 21 25.10 2.77 -7.93
N PRO A 22 25.89 2.98 -6.86
CA PRO A 22 26.38 1.88 -6.05
C PRO A 22 25.22 1.20 -5.32
N GLN A 23 25.25 -0.12 -5.29
CA GLN A 23 24.36 -0.92 -4.44
C GLN A 23 24.79 -0.75 -2.98
N ASP A 24 23.85 -0.49 -2.08
CA ASP A 24 24.21 -0.34 -0.67
C ASP A 24 24.70 -1.69 -0.11
N MET A 25 25.95 -1.70 0.38
CA MET A 25 26.58 -2.89 0.94
C MET A 25 26.21 -3.10 2.42
N GLN A 26 25.47 -2.19 3.05
CA GLN A 26 25.11 -2.27 4.46
C GLN A 26 23.77 -2.96 4.74
N LYS A 27 23.70 -4.26 4.44
CA LYS A 27 22.72 -5.14 5.11
C LYS A 27 23.21 -5.45 6.52
N HIS A 28 22.97 -4.55 7.47
CA HIS A 28 22.84 -4.94 8.86
C HIS A 28 21.58 -5.79 9.01
N ARG A 29 21.73 -7.07 8.66
CA ARG A 29 20.83 -8.15 9.04
C ARG A 29 20.75 -8.09 10.56
N ARG A 30 19.67 -7.53 11.10
CA ARG A 30 19.44 -7.51 12.55
C ARG A 30 19.45 -8.97 12.98
N ALA A 31 20.48 -9.32 13.75
CA ALA A 31 20.55 -10.59 14.43
C ALA A 31 19.47 -10.53 15.51
N ASP A 32 18.41 -11.30 15.33
CA ASP A 32 17.41 -11.52 16.38
C ASP A 32 18.09 -12.28 17.52
N SER A 33 18.39 -11.57 18.61
CA SER A 33 18.81 -12.15 19.87
C SER A 33 17.68 -12.09 20.89
N ASN A 34 17.38 -13.26 21.45
CA ASN A 34 16.39 -13.55 22.49
C ASN A 34 16.59 -12.72 23.77
N GLY A 35 15.49 -12.35 24.44
CA GLY A 35 15.55 -11.77 25.79
C GLY A 35 14.21 -11.42 26.43
N SER A 36 13.43 -12.46 26.76
CA SER A 36 12.54 -12.64 27.93
C SER A 36 11.72 -11.51 28.60
N THR A 37 10.45 -11.90 28.86
CA THR A 37 9.61 -11.67 30.06
C THR A 37 9.23 -10.25 30.47
N ASN A 38 7.93 -9.94 30.37
CA ASN A 38 7.16 -9.58 31.57
C ASN A 38 5.65 -9.77 31.41
N SER A 39 5.06 -10.36 32.44
CA SER A 39 3.63 -10.58 32.67
C SER A 39 2.87 -9.28 32.95
N SER A 40 1.59 -9.21 32.58
CA SER A 40 0.54 -8.62 33.42
C SER A 40 -0.87 -9.04 33.00
N ARG A 41 -1.68 -9.26 34.03
CA ARG A 41 -3.07 -9.74 34.06
C ARG A 41 -4.04 -8.58 33.79
N SER A 42 -5.19 -8.85 33.18
CA SER A 42 -6.54 -8.38 33.64
C SER A 42 -7.63 -8.88 32.67
N THR A 43 -8.50 -9.78 33.15
CA THR A 43 -9.91 -9.62 33.56
C THR A 43 -10.92 -9.66 32.41
N SER A 44 -11.84 -10.63 32.54
CA SER A 44 -12.95 -10.87 31.63
C SER A 44 -13.94 -9.71 31.63
N PHE A 45 -14.42 -9.33 30.45
CA PHE A 45 -15.71 -8.68 30.32
C PHE A 45 -16.57 -9.47 29.34
N ARG A 46 -17.81 -9.65 29.77
CA ARG A 46 -18.88 -10.45 29.18
C ARG A 46 -19.39 -9.78 27.91
N ASP A 47 -19.50 -10.54 26.82
CA ASP A 47 -20.34 -10.14 25.68
C ASP A 47 -21.70 -10.81 25.80
N ASP A 48 -22.69 -9.99 26.13
CA ASP A 48 -24.10 -10.32 26.03
C ASP A 48 -24.55 -10.17 24.56
N LYS A 49 -25.22 -11.21 24.07
CA LYS A 49 -25.88 -11.22 22.76
C LYS A 49 -26.95 -10.15 22.69
N LEU A 50 -26.90 -9.25 21.71
CA LEU A 50 -28.09 -8.82 20.96
C LEU A 50 -27.73 -8.41 19.52
N SER A 51 -28.29 -9.17 18.58
CA SER A 51 -28.30 -8.92 17.15
C SER A 51 -29.14 -7.70 16.77
N ARG A 52 -28.62 -6.93 15.80
CA ARG A 52 -29.25 -6.37 14.58
C ARG A 52 -28.85 -4.90 14.35
N SER A 53 -28.58 -4.63 13.07
CA SER A 53 -28.22 -3.35 12.42
C SER A 53 -26.91 -2.68 12.85
N ASN A 54 -25.75 -3.10 12.32
CA ASN A 54 -24.51 -2.30 12.46
C ASN A 54 -23.39 -2.56 11.43
N ILE A 55 -23.69 -3.09 10.23
CA ILE A 55 -22.63 -3.33 9.22
C ILE A 55 -22.05 -2.00 8.67
N GLN A 56 -22.83 -0.92 8.62
CA GLN A 56 -22.33 0.42 8.26
C GLN A 56 -21.56 1.12 9.40
N LYS A 57 -21.89 0.83 10.66
CA LYS A 57 -21.28 1.51 11.81
C LYS A 57 -19.86 1.01 12.08
N GLY A 58 -19.60 -0.29 11.95
CA GLY A 58 -18.26 -0.86 12.08
C GLY A 58 -17.27 -0.38 11.01
N ARG A 59 -17.76 0.02 9.83
CA ARG A 59 -16.93 0.42 8.68
C ARG A 59 -16.50 1.88 8.74
N ASN A 60 -17.42 2.76 9.11
CA ASN A 60 -17.06 4.14 9.48
C ASN A 60 -16.15 4.14 10.70
N GLN A 61 -16.31 3.18 11.62
CA GLN A 61 -15.45 3.01 12.77
C GLN A 61 -14.03 2.56 12.39
N GLN A 62 -13.85 1.62 11.46
CA GLN A 62 -12.51 1.27 10.95
C GLN A 62 -11.82 2.44 10.22
N LEU A 63 -12.56 3.20 9.40
CA LEU A 63 -12.01 4.39 8.74
C LEU A 63 -11.65 5.46 9.79
N LEU A 64 -12.52 5.70 10.77
CA LEU A 64 -12.26 6.60 11.90
C LEU A 64 -11.05 6.12 12.72
N GLU A 65 -10.92 4.83 13.01
CA GLU A 65 -9.77 4.23 13.69
C GLU A 65 -8.49 4.43 12.89
N THR A 66 -8.56 4.35 11.56
CA THR A 66 -7.42 4.63 10.67
C THR A 66 -7.05 6.11 10.70
N HIS A 67 -8.03 7.01 10.69
CA HIS A 67 -7.81 8.46 10.82
C HIS A 67 -7.31 8.86 12.22
N LEU A 68 -7.78 8.21 13.28
CA LEU A 68 -7.27 8.38 14.64
C LEU A 68 -5.84 7.84 14.76
N ALA A 69 -5.55 6.69 14.16
CA ALA A 69 -4.19 6.16 14.08
C ALA A 69 -3.25 7.13 13.36
N LYS A 70 -3.71 7.86 12.33
CA LYS A 70 -2.93 8.94 11.70
C LYS A 70 -2.60 10.10 12.65
N LEU A 71 -3.49 10.43 13.59
CA LEU A 71 -3.21 11.47 14.60
C LEU A 71 -2.13 11.05 15.60
N PHE A 72 -2.00 9.74 15.86
CA PHE A 72 -0.97 9.16 16.73
C PHE A 72 0.27 8.64 16.00
N LYS A 73 0.20 8.53 14.66
CA LYS A 73 1.34 8.21 13.82
C LYS A 73 2.20 9.47 13.76
N GLN A 74 3.26 9.47 14.58
CA GLN A 74 4.39 10.40 14.50
C GLN A 74 4.58 10.83 13.05
N LYS A 75 4.52 12.14 12.76
CA LYS A 75 4.60 12.73 11.42
C LYS A 75 5.69 12.01 10.62
N VAL A 76 5.27 11.04 9.82
CA VAL A 76 6.21 10.18 9.09
C VAL A 76 6.86 11.10 8.08
N GLU A 77 8.16 11.28 8.19
CA GLU A 77 8.92 12.07 7.23
C GLU A 77 9.00 11.27 5.92
N ILE A 78 8.01 11.49 5.04
CA ILE A 78 7.88 10.74 3.78
C ILE A 78 9.09 11.03 2.89
N PHE A 79 9.48 12.30 2.79
CA PHE A 79 10.63 12.74 2.03
C PHE A 79 11.76 13.14 2.96
N THR A 80 12.77 12.29 3.03
CA THR A 80 14.06 12.56 3.66
C THR A 80 15.07 12.95 2.59
N LYS A 81 16.27 13.35 3.01
CA LYS A 81 17.40 13.52 2.10
C LYS A 81 17.60 12.24 1.27
N VAL A 82 17.74 12.41 -0.04
CA VAL A 82 18.05 11.32 -0.97
C VAL A 82 19.55 11.03 -0.85
N GLU A 83 19.89 9.78 -0.58
CA GLU A 83 21.26 9.31 -0.53
C GLU A 83 21.69 8.76 -1.88
N ASN A 84 22.99 8.75 -2.14
CA ASN A 84 23.55 8.31 -3.42
C ASN A 84 23.66 6.78 -3.50
N THR A 85 22.55 6.08 -3.22
CA THR A 85 22.43 4.61 -3.27
C THR A 85 21.25 4.21 -4.15
N GLN A 86 21.30 3.00 -4.71
CA GLN A 86 20.21 2.46 -5.54
C GLN A 86 18.88 2.47 -4.78
N GLU A 87 18.90 1.97 -3.54
CA GLU A 87 17.75 1.80 -2.68
C GLU A 87 17.10 3.15 -2.33
N SER A 88 17.90 4.16 -1.98
CA SER A 88 17.40 5.49 -1.62
C SER A 88 16.74 6.18 -2.81
N VAL A 89 17.34 6.07 -4.00
CA VAL A 89 16.80 6.69 -5.22
C VAL A 89 15.55 5.97 -5.71
N ILE A 90 15.55 4.63 -5.78
CA ILE A 90 14.37 3.85 -6.18
C ILE A 90 13.21 4.11 -5.23
N MET A 91 13.44 4.09 -3.91
CA MET A 91 12.39 4.40 -2.93
C MET A 91 11.86 5.83 -3.10
N THR A 92 12.73 6.81 -3.36
CA THR A 92 12.30 8.19 -3.60
C THR A 92 11.42 8.31 -4.85
N ILE A 93 11.75 7.60 -5.92
CA ILE A 93 10.94 7.57 -7.16
C ILE A 93 9.56 6.98 -6.85
N VAL A 94 9.49 5.83 -6.17
CA VAL A 94 8.22 5.21 -5.78
C VAL A 94 7.38 6.14 -4.91
N LYS A 95 7.99 6.77 -3.89
CA LYS A 95 7.33 7.77 -3.04
C LYS A 95 6.73 8.92 -3.86
N LEU A 96 7.50 9.46 -4.81
CA LEU A 96 7.07 10.57 -5.65
C LEU A 96 5.91 10.17 -6.57
N CYS A 97 5.98 8.99 -7.19
CA CYS A 97 4.92 8.46 -8.04
C CYS A 97 3.61 8.28 -7.25
N LEU A 98 3.65 7.66 -6.07
CA LEU A 98 2.45 7.42 -5.26
C LEU A 98 1.86 8.72 -4.70
N LYS A 99 2.69 9.67 -4.26
CA LYS A 99 2.22 10.99 -3.83
C LYS A 99 1.62 11.80 -4.99
N SER A 100 2.19 11.70 -6.18
CA SER A 100 1.65 12.35 -7.37
C SER A 100 0.31 11.73 -7.80
N LEU A 101 0.18 10.40 -7.71
CA LEU A 101 -1.09 9.71 -7.96
C LEU A 101 -2.16 10.09 -6.94
N GLN A 102 -1.81 10.19 -5.65
CA GLN A 102 -2.73 10.65 -4.61
C GLN A 102 -3.27 12.05 -4.94
N GLU A 103 -2.39 12.97 -5.35
CA GLU A 103 -2.80 14.32 -5.74
C GLU A 103 -3.66 14.32 -7.00
N LEU A 104 -3.32 13.51 -8.00
CA LEU A 104 -4.14 13.33 -9.20
C LEU A 104 -5.56 12.89 -8.83
N VAL A 105 -5.69 11.89 -7.95
CA VAL A 105 -6.98 11.42 -7.43
C VAL A 105 -7.75 12.55 -6.74
N ARG A 106 -7.07 13.37 -5.92
CA ARG A 106 -7.69 14.50 -5.21
C ARG A 106 -8.38 15.49 -6.17
N LEU A 107 -7.82 15.67 -7.36
CA LEU A 107 -8.34 16.57 -8.39
C LEU A 107 -9.54 16.00 -9.17
N HIS A 108 -9.84 14.71 -9.04
CA HIS A 108 -10.93 14.05 -9.76
C HIS A 108 -12.17 13.88 -8.89
N THR A 109 -13.35 13.79 -9.51
CA THR A 109 -14.57 13.31 -8.86
C THR A 109 -14.83 11.90 -9.35
N LEU A 110 -14.99 10.95 -8.42
CA LEU A 110 -15.13 9.53 -8.74
C LEU A 110 -16.56 9.05 -8.56
N ASN A 111 -16.98 8.12 -9.40
CA ASN A 111 -18.14 7.26 -9.14
C ASN A 111 -17.68 5.96 -8.46
N ARG A 112 -18.64 5.11 -8.06
CA ARG A 112 -18.36 3.83 -7.40
C ARG A 112 -17.36 2.97 -8.17
N SER A 113 -17.54 2.80 -9.49
CA SER A 113 -16.65 1.99 -10.32
C SER A 113 -15.23 2.56 -10.40
N GLY A 114 -15.07 3.88 -10.48
CA GLY A 114 -13.77 4.54 -10.51
C GLY A 114 -13.00 4.32 -9.20
N PHE A 115 -13.69 4.46 -8.07
CA PHE A 115 -13.12 4.14 -6.75
C PHE A 115 -12.72 2.66 -6.64
N GLN A 116 -13.60 1.73 -7.03
CA GLN A 116 -13.32 0.29 -6.97
C GLN A 116 -12.15 -0.12 -7.86
N GLN A 117 -12.00 0.53 -9.02
CA GLN A 117 -10.86 0.30 -9.91
C GLN A 117 -9.54 0.75 -9.27
N ILE A 118 -9.51 1.94 -8.65
CA ILE A 118 -8.33 2.41 -7.92
C ILE A 118 -8.03 1.49 -6.73
N GLN A 119 -9.04 1.06 -5.97
CA GLN A 119 -8.88 0.09 -4.89
C GLN A 119 -8.21 -1.20 -5.38
N LEU A 120 -8.71 -1.78 -6.48
CA LEU A 120 -8.15 -2.98 -7.09
C LEU A 120 -6.69 -2.77 -7.54
N ASP A 121 -6.42 -1.63 -8.17
CA ASP A 121 -5.09 -1.32 -8.69
C ASP A 121 -4.06 -1.09 -7.58
N MET A 122 -4.41 -0.38 -6.51
CA MET A 122 -3.51 -0.18 -5.36
C MET A 122 -3.21 -1.50 -4.66
N GLN A 123 -4.21 -2.37 -4.54
CA GLN A 123 -4.03 -3.68 -3.92
C GLN A 123 -3.18 -4.61 -4.79
N PHE A 124 -3.34 -4.55 -6.10
CA PHE A 124 -2.46 -5.27 -7.02
C PHE A 124 -1.01 -4.77 -6.95
N LEU A 125 -0.78 -3.46 -6.81
CA LEU A 125 0.56 -2.87 -6.77
C LEU A 125 1.36 -3.19 -5.50
N ARG A 126 0.73 -3.65 -4.41
CA ARG A 126 1.44 -3.94 -3.15
C ARG A 126 2.61 -4.89 -3.34
N ASN A 127 2.35 -6.07 -3.90
CA ASN A 127 3.40 -7.09 -4.02
C ASN A 127 4.51 -6.65 -5.00
N PRO A 128 4.21 -6.18 -6.22
CA PRO A 128 5.24 -5.71 -7.14
C PRO A 128 6.09 -4.57 -6.58
N LEU A 129 5.50 -3.64 -5.82
CA LEU A 129 6.27 -2.53 -5.24
C LEU A 129 7.12 -2.96 -4.03
N LYS A 130 6.70 -3.95 -3.24
CA LYS A 130 7.54 -4.56 -2.19
C LYS A 130 8.78 -5.23 -2.75
N GLU A 131 8.69 -5.81 -3.95
CA GLU A 131 9.85 -6.40 -4.63
C GLU A 131 10.85 -5.35 -5.12
N ILE A 132 10.38 -4.13 -5.42
CA ILE A 132 11.19 -3.04 -6.00
C ILE A 132 11.74 -2.10 -4.90
N ALA A 133 10.95 -1.80 -3.87
CA ALA A 133 11.28 -0.81 -2.85
C ALA A 133 11.44 -1.44 -1.45
N GLU A 134 12.53 -1.12 -0.75
CA GLU A 134 12.89 -1.80 0.50
C GLU A 134 11.96 -1.53 1.69
N ASP A 135 11.46 -0.30 1.83
CA ASP A 135 10.59 0.06 2.96
C ASP A 135 9.12 -0.23 2.61
N GLU A 136 8.74 -1.48 2.85
CA GLU A 136 7.39 -1.99 2.64
C GLU A 136 6.34 -1.22 3.47
N VAL A 137 6.70 -0.76 4.66
CA VAL A 137 5.76 -0.08 5.58
C VAL A 137 5.36 1.27 5.00
N ILE A 138 6.33 2.01 4.47
CA ILE A 138 6.06 3.29 3.81
C ILE A 138 5.30 3.07 2.50
N THR A 139 5.66 2.05 1.74
CA THR A 139 4.97 1.71 0.49
C THR A 139 3.49 1.37 0.74
N ASP A 140 3.22 0.49 1.71
CA ASP A 140 1.85 0.11 2.09
C ASP A 140 1.05 1.31 2.58
N PHE A 141 1.67 2.18 3.40
CA PHE A 141 1.07 3.42 3.87
C PHE A 141 0.71 4.37 2.72
N LEU A 142 1.58 4.56 1.74
CA LEU A 142 1.32 5.45 0.60
C LEU A 142 0.23 4.90 -0.32
N LEU A 143 0.16 3.58 -0.52
CA LEU A 143 -0.94 2.95 -1.26
C LEU A 143 -2.28 3.14 -0.54
N ASP A 144 -2.31 3.01 0.79
CA ASP A 144 -3.50 3.30 1.60
C ASP A 144 -3.92 4.77 1.51
N GLU A 145 -2.97 5.71 1.48
CA GLU A 145 -3.23 7.13 1.28
C GLU A 145 -3.95 7.42 -0.05
N VAL A 146 -3.60 6.73 -1.14
CA VAL A 146 -4.29 6.85 -2.42
C VAL A 146 -5.73 6.31 -2.32
N ILE A 147 -5.94 5.18 -1.64
CA ILE A 147 -7.28 4.62 -1.41
C ILE A 147 -8.14 5.58 -0.58
N VAL A 148 -7.60 6.15 0.50
CA VAL A 148 -8.30 7.13 1.34
C VAL A 148 -8.67 8.38 0.54
N ALA A 149 -7.74 8.93 -0.23
CA ALA A 149 -8.03 10.06 -1.12
C ALA A 149 -9.14 9.73 -2.12
N SER A 150 -9.18 8.49 -2.62
CA SER A 150 -10.23 8.03 -3.54
C SER A 150 -11.60 7.95 -2.86
N VAL A 151 -11.67 7.51 -1.60
CA VAL A 151 -12.90 7.48 -0.80
C VAL A 151 -13.45 8.90 -0.62
N GLU A 152 -12.59 9.85 -0.26
CA GLU A 152 -12.96 11.26 -0.04
C GLU A 152 -13.47 11.96 -1.31
N ARG A 153 -13.07 11.47 -2.48
CA ARG A 153 -13.45 12.03 -3.78
C ARG A 153 -14.55 11.28 -4.51
N CYS A 154 -15.03 10.18 -3.94
CA CYS A 154 -16.08 9.35 -4.53
C CYS A 154 -17.47 9.78 -4.07
N LEU A 155 -18.42 9.86 -5.01
CA LEU A 155 -19.82 10.17 -4.72
C LEU A 155 -20.54 9.04 -3.96
N ASP A 156 -20.03 7.80 -4.09
CA ASP A 156 -20.61 6.60 -3.48
C ASP A 156 -19.52 5.55 -3.22
N PRO A 157 -18.74 5.73 -2.13
CA PRO A 157 -17.54 4.93 -1.84
C PRO A 157 -17.90 3.55 -1.26
N ILE A 158 -18.44 2.66 -2.09
CA ILE A 158 -18.68 1.26 -1.72
C ILE A 158 -17.52 0.40 -2.21
N PRO A 159 -16.64 -0.09 -1.32
CA PRO A 159 -15.47 -0.88 -1.72
C PRO A 159 -15.90 -2.27 -2.21
N LEU A 160 -15.05 -2.88 -3.04
CA LEU A 160 -15.15 -4.29 -3.36
C LEU A 160 -15.02 -5.12 -2.08
N GLU A 161 -15.83 -6.18 -1.99
CA GLU A 161 -15.72 -7.15 -0.91
C GLU A 161 -14.38 -7.89 -1.02
N PRO A 162 -13.69 -8.19 0.11
CA PRO A 162 -12.38 -8.83 0.08
C PRO A 162 -12.32 -10.09 -0.79
N PRO A 163 -13.29 -11.03 -0.75
CA PRO A 163 -13.25 -12.23 -1.60
C PRO A 163 -13.33 -11.94 -3.10
N ILE A 164 -13.99 -10.85 -3.50
CA ILE A 164 -14.08 -10.45 -4.92
C ILE A 164 -12.76 -9.81 -5.34
N LEU A 165 -12.24 -8.91 -4.49
CA LEU A 165 -10.96 -8.25 -4.69
C LEU A 165 -9.82 -9.29 -4.85
N ASP A 166 -9.74 -10.26 -3.95
CA ASP A 166 -8.73 -11.33 -3.99
C ASP A 166 -8.81 -12.14 -5.28
N LYS A 167 -10.02 -12.52 -5.70
CA LYS A 167 -10.24 -13.24 -6.97
C LYS A 167 -9.78 -12.44 -8.18
N LEU A 168 -10.07 -11.13 -8.22
CA LEU A 168 -9.66 -10.25 -9.31
C LEU A 168 -8.15 -10.07 -9.36
N ILE A 169 -7.50 -9.91 -8.20
CA ILE A 169 -6.04 -9.81 -8.09
C ILE A 169 -5.40 -11.11 -8.56
N GLN A 170 -5.86 -12.27 -8.09
CA GLN A 170 -5.35 -13.58 -8.52
C GLN A 170 -5.48 -13.78 -10.03
N ALA A 171 -6.63 -13.45 -10.61
CA ALA A 171 -6.84 -13.53 -12.05
C ALA A 171 -5.90 -12.60 -12.83
N LYS A 172 -5.65 -11.40 -12.32
CA LYS A 172 -4.72 -10.44 -12.92
C LYS A 172 -3.27 -10.91 -12.81
N MET A 173 -2.86 -11.44 -11.66
CA MET A 173 -1.52 -11.99 -11.45
C MET A 173 -1.25 -13.19 -12.37
N ALA A 174 -2.24 -14.07 -12.58
CA ALA A 174 -2.11 -15.19 -13.51
C ALA A 174 -1.82 -14.71 -14.94
N LYS A 175 -2.62 -13.75 -15.44
CA LYS A 175 -2.42 -13.15 -16.77
C LYS A 175 -1.08 -12.42 -16.91
N HIS A 176 -0.66 -11.72 -15.86
CA HIS A 176 0.61 -11.00 -15.87
C HIS A 176 1.82 -11.95 -15.95
N LYS A 177 1.74 -13.11 -15.27
CA LYS A 177 2.77 -14.17 -15.37
C LYS A 177 2.83 -14.78 -16.77
N GLU A 178 1.68 -15.05 -17.39
CA GLU A 178 1.62 -15.56 -18.77
C GLU A 178 2.28 -14.59 -19.77
N HIS A 179 2.01 -13.28 -19.67
CA HIS A 179 2.63 -12.28 -20.55
C HIS A 179 4.15 -12.21 -20.38
N TYR A 180 4.67 -12.27 -19.15
CA TYR A 180 6.12 -12.27 -18.91
C TYR A 180 6.81 -13.56 -19.36
N ALA A 181 6.13 -14.72 -19.26
CA ALA A 181 6.66 -16.00 -19.72
C ALA A 181 6.76 -16.10 -21.26
N ILE A 182 6.00 -15.29 -22.00
CA ILE A 182 6.02 -15.25 -23.47
C ILE A 182 7.05 -14.25 -24.01
N SER A 183 7.45 -13.26 -23.20
CA SER A 183 8.44 -12.23 -23.58
C SER A 183 9.84 -12.45 -23.01
N SER A 184 10.10 -13.57 -22.31
CA SER A 184 11.42 -14.00 -21.86
C SER A 184 11.93 -15.13 -22.75
#